data_AF-A0A533SF43-F1
#
_entry.id   AF-A0A533SF43-F1
#
_cell.length_a   1.000
_cell.length_b   1.000
_cell.length_c   1.000
_cell.angle_alpha   90.00
_cell.angle_beta   90.00
_cell.angle_gamma   90.00
#
_symmetry.space_group_name_H-M   'P 1'
#
loop_
_entity.id
_entity.type
_entity.pdbx_description
1 polymer ?
#
loop_
_entity_poly.entity_id
_entity_poly.type
_entity_poly.pdbx_seq_one_letter_code
_entity_poly.pdbx_strand_id
1 'polypeptide(L)'
;MLEKPTLPDERILAMLRDSYGLRAAEVIFLPLGADYNTVVYRVTGEDGVAYFLKLRSGIFDENSVVIPALLRELGIREIIPVLKTVAGRLWARLDAYTCILY
;
A
#
# COMPACT_ATOMS: atom_id res chain seq x y z
N MET A 1 13.76 -0.01 1.92
CA MET A 1 14.19 -0.08 3.35
C MET A 1 14.00 -1.52 3.79
N LEU A 2 15.07 -2.17 4.26
CA LEU A 2 15.03 -3.59 4.66
C LEU A 2 14.81 -3.79 6.16
N GLU A 3 14.73 -2.69 6.92
CA GLU A 3 14.44 -2.69 8.35
C GLU A 3 12.98 -2.30 8.59
N LYS A 4 12.35 -2.97 9.57
CA LYS A 4 10.98 -2.66 9.98
C LYS A 4 10.98 -1.30 10.68
N PRO A 5 10.11 -0.35 10.27
CA PRO A 5 10.02 0.94 10.96
C PRO A 5 9.45 0.74 12.36
N THR A 6 9.74 1.68 13.27
CA THR A 6 9.10 1.77 14.59
C THR A 6 7.66 2.30 14.46
N LEU A 7 6.84 1.58 13.70
CA LEU A 7 5.43 1.85 13.46
C LEU A 7 4.64 0.62 13.96
N PRO A 8 3.76 0.78 14.96
CA PRO A 8 2.92 -0.32 15.42
C PRO A 8 2.01 -0.84 14.30
N ASP A 9 1.92 -2.17 14.17
CA ASP A 9 1.13 -2.80 13.11
C ASP A 9 -0.37 -2.47 13.27
N GLU A 10 -0.83 -2.19 14.50
CA GLU A 10 -2.21 -1.75 14.79
C GLU A 10 -2.57 -0.44 14.08
N ARG A 11 -1.60 0.46 13.88
CA ARG A 11 -1.82 1.69 13.10
C ARG A 11 -2.00 1.39 11.62
N ILE A 12 -1.28 0.41 11.10
CA ILE A 12 -1.45 -0.07 9.73
C ILE A 12 -2.83 -0.71 9.57
N LEU A 13 -3.22 -1.59 10.49
CA LEU A 13 -4.54 -2.23 10.52
C LEU A 13 -5.68 -1.20 10.57
N ALA A 14 -5.55 -0.18 11.43
CA ALA A 14 -6.53 0.91 11.50
C ALA A 14 -6.62 1.68 10.18
N MET A 15 -5.49 2.06 9.59
CA MET A 15 -5.45 2.76 8.30
C MET A 15 -6.09 1.94 7.17
N LEU A 16 -5.81 0.62 7.10
CA LEU A 16 -6.40 -0.27 6.10
C LEU A 16 -7.93 -0.32 6.22
N ARG A 17 -8.44 -0.45 7.45
CA ARG A 17 -9.87 -0.43 7.70
C ARG A 17 -10.49 0.92 7.33
N ASP A 18 -9.90 2.02 7.79
CA ASP A 18 -10.52 3.34 7.70
C ASP A 18 -10.40 3.94 6.28
N SER A 19 -9.30 3.67 5.56
CA SER A 19 -9.05 4.22 4.22
C SER A 19 -9.44 3.27 3.09
N TYR A 20 -9.26 1.96 3.26
CA TYR A 20 -9.55 0.98 2.21
C TYR A 20 -10.79 0.13 2.48
N GLY A 21 -11.42 0.26 3.65
CA GLY A 21 -12.52 -0.63 4.04
C GLY A 21 -12.06 -2.08 4.26
N LEU A 22 -10.74 -2.31 4.32
CA LEU A 22 -10.15 -3.64 4.40
C LEU A 22 -9.91 -4.01 5.87
N ARG A 23 -10.61 -5.05 6.34
CA ARG A 23 -10.28 -5.71 7.61
C ARG A 23 -9.22 -6.77 7.35
N ALA A 24 -8.04 -6.54 7.91
CA ALA A 24 -6.92 -7.46 7.80
C ALA A 24 -6.82 -8.33 9.07
N ALA A 25 -6.68 -9.63 8.87
CA ALA A 25 -6.38 -10.60 9.92
C ALA A 25 -4.90 -10.57 10.31
N GLU A 26 -4.01 -10.22 9.38
CA GLU A 26 -2.56 -10.24 9.59
C GLU A 26 -1.86 -9.17 8.74
N VAL A 27 -0.80 -8.58 9.30
CA VAL A 27 0.15 -7.70 8.60
C VAL A 27 1.56 -8.18 8.91
N ILE A 28 2.28 -8.66 7.90
CA ILE A 28 3.66 -9.14 8.03
C ILE A 28 4.59 -8.22 7.27
N PHE A 29 5.59 -7.68 7.97
CA PHE A 29 6.70 -6.97 7.33
C PHE A 29 7.53 -7.92 6.45
N LEU A 30 7.85 -7.48 5.25
CA LEU A 30 8.71 -8.22 4.32
C LEU A 30 10.02 -7.44 4.13
N PRO A 31 11.18 -7.99 4.55
CA PRO A 31 12.48 -7.35 4.37
C PRO A 31 12.97 -7.50 2.92
N LEU A 32 12.21 -6.94 1.97
CA LEU A 32 12.48 -7.00 0.54
C LEU A 32 12.06 -5.70 -0.17
N GLY A 33 12.42 -5.60 -1.44
CA GLY A 33 12.05 -4.50 -2.32
C GLY A 33 13.22 -3.59 -2.68
N ALA A 34 13.10 -2.91 -3.81
CA ALA A 34 14.14 -2.03 -4.37
C ALA A 34 13.77 -0.54 -4.29
N ASP A 35 12.53 -0.22 -3.90
CA ASP A 35 12.03 1.15 -3.88
C ASP A 35 12.71 1.96 -2.76
N TYR A 36 13.27 3.10 -3.15
CA TYR A 36 13.89 4.04 -2.21
C TYR A 36 12.87 4.49 -1.16
N ASN A 37 13.31 4.60 0.10
CA ASN A 37 12.49 5.04 1.24
C ASN A 37 11.17 4.28 1.44
N THR A 38 11.09 3.04 0.94
CA THR A 38 9.87 2.24 0.99
C THR A 38 10.08 0.97 1.79
N VAL A 39 9.15 0.66 2.69
CA VAL A 39 9.00 -0.64 3.34
C VAL A 39 7.75 -1.31 2.81
N VAL A 40 7.73 -2.64 2.81
CA VAL A 40 6.61 -3.40 2.24
C VAL A 40 6.13 -4.47 3.20
N TYR A 41 4.83 -4.74 3.12
CA TYR A 41 4.13 -5.67 3.98
C TYR A 41 3.25 -6.59 3.14
N ARG A 42 3.12 -7.84 3.56
CA ARG A 42 2.00 -8.69 3.19
C ARG A 42 0.85 -8.40 4.14
N VAL A 43 -0.32 -8.12 3.59
CA VAL A 43 -1.56 -7.95 4.35
C VAL A 43 -2.47 -9.10 3.99
N THR A 44 -3.00 -9.84 4.96
CA THR A 44 -3.98 -10.90 4.72
C THR A 44 -5.33 -10.42 5.22
N GLY A 45 -6.31 -10.31 4.32
CA GLY A 45 -7.70 -9.97 4.65
C GLY A 45 -8.36 -11.04 5.53
N GLU A 46 -9.43 -10.69 6.23
CA GLU A 46 -10.26 -11.67 6.96
C GLU A 46 -10.87 -12.74 6.03
N ASP A 47 -11.00 -12.43 4.74
CA ASP A 47 -11.42 -13.34 3.67
C ASP A 47 -10.29 -14.25 3.15
N GLY A 48 -9.07 -14.10 3.68
CA GLY A 48 -7.88 -14.84 3.28
C GLY A 48 -7.18 -14.29 2.03
N VAL A 49 -7.67 -13.20 1.44
CA VAL A 49 -7.02 -12.57 0.28
C VAL A 49 -5.75 -11.87 0.72
N ALA A 50 -4.65 -12.11 0.00
CA ALA A 50 -3.38 -11.45 0.26
C ALA A 50 -3.22 -10.19 -0.60
N TYR A 51 -2.82 -9.10 0.04
CA TYR A 51 -2.52 -7.82 -0.56
C TYR A 51 -1.07 -7.44 -0.31
N PHE A 52 -0.54 -6.60 -1.19
CA PHE A 52 0.81 -6.07 -1.06
C PHE A 52 0.76 -4.58 -0.72
N LEU A 53 1.18 -4.24 0.49
CA LEU A 53 1.16 -2.87 0.99
C LEU A 53 2.56 -2.27 0.94
N LYS A 54 2.69 -1.11 0.30
CA LYS A 54 3.90 -0.27 0.34
C LYS A 54 3.67 0.92 1.26
N LEU A 55 4.63 1.19 2.16
CA LEU A 55 4.73 2.41 2.95
C LEU A 55 5.96 3.17 2.49
N ARG A 56 5.75 4.30 1.81
CA ARG A 56 6.82 5.15 1.28
C ARG A 56 6.97 6.41 2.12
N SER A 57 8.18 6.68 2.60
CA SER A 57 8.53 7.87 3.37
C SER A 57 9.18 8.95 2.51
N GLY A 58 9.19 10.18 3.02
CA GLY A 58 9.79 11.33 2.32
C GLY A 58 8.90 11.89 1.21
N ILE A 59 9.53 12.57 0.24
CA ILE A 59 8.83 13.18 -0.89
C ILE A 59 8.23 12.08 -1.77
N PHE A 60 6.92 12.19 -2.00
CA PHE A 60 6.16 11.26 -2.82
C PHE A 60 5.84 11.88 -4.18
N ASP A 61 6.39 11.29 -5.24
CA ASP A 61 5.98 11.61 -6.61
C ASP A 61 4.74 10.77 -6.97
N GLU A 62 3.61 11.46 -7.07
CA GLU A 62 2.30 10.87 -7.38
C GLU A 62 2.29 10.16 -8.74
N ASN A 63 3.16 10.55 -9.69
CA ASN A 63 3.25 9.90 -11.00
C ASN A 63 3.63 8.42 -10.91
N SER A 64 4.30 8.02 -9.82
CA SER A 64 4.64 6.62 -9.55
C SER A 64 3.42 5.70 -9.38
N VAL A 65 2.23 6.25 -9.15
CA VAL A 65 0.96 5.50 -9.08
C VAL A 65 -0.08 5.98 -10.09
N VAL A 66 -0.10 7.28 -10.42
CA VAL A 66 -1.05 7.84 -11.40
C VAL A 66 -0.83 7.25 -12.79
N ILE A 67 0.42 7.18 -13.26
CA ILE A 67 0.72 6.69 -14.61
C ILE A 67 0.39 5.19 -14.74
N PRO A 68 0.83 4.29 -13.83
CA PRO A 68 0.40 2.89 -13.88
C PRO A 68 -1.12 2.70 -13.83
N ALA A 69 -1.83 3.48 -13.00
CA ALA A 69 -3.29 3.41 -12.92
C ALA A 69 -3.96 3.81 -14.25
N LEU A 70 -3.50 4.90 -14.86
CA LEU A 70 -3.99 5.34 -16.18
C LEU A 70 -3.74 4.28 -17.26
N LEU A 71 -2.53 3.71 -17.33
CA LEU A 71 -2.20 2.68 -18.30
C LEU A 71 -3.09 1.43 -18.15
N ARG A 72 -3.43 1.07 -16.91
CA ARG A 72 -4.39 -0.01 -16.63
C ARG A 72 -5.81 0.35 -17.09
N GLU A 73 -6.25 1.57 -16.84
CA GLU A 73 -7.54 2.09 -17.32
C GLU A 73 -7.62 2.11 -18.85
N LEU A 74 -6.49 2.31 -19.54
CA LEU A 74 -6.36 2.19 -21.00
C LEU A 74 -6.27 0.74 -21.51
N GLY A 75 -6.32 -0.25 -20.62
CA GLY A 75 -6.42 -1.67 -20.98
C GLY A 75 -5.11 -2.46 -20.96
N ILE A 76 -3.99 -1.88 -20.52
CA ILE A 76 -2.72 -2.62 -20.36
C ILE A 76 -2.81 -3.53 -19.13
N ARG A 77 -2.85 -4.84 -19.34
CA ARG A 77 -3.16 -5.83 -18.30
C ARG A 77 -1.95 -6.35 -17.54
N GLU A 78 -0.75 -6.08 -18.05
CA GLU A 78 0.55 -6.47 -17.49
C GLU A 78 0.95 -5.59 -16.29
N ILE A 79 0.23 -4.49 -16.07
CA ILE A 79 0.41 -3.60 -14.93
C ILE A 79 -0.47 -4.07 -13.77
N ILE A 80 0.14 -4.28 -12.61
CA ILE A 80 -0.56 -4.58 -11.36
C ILE A 80 -1.25 -3.29 -10.88
N PRO A 81 -2.59 -3.25 -10.79
CA PRO A 81 -3.30 -2.07 -10.35
C PRO A 81 -3.07 -1.81 -8.86
N VAL A 82 -3.06 -0.53 -8.48
CA VAL A 82 -3.26 -0.15 -7.08
C VAL A 82 -4.74 -0.22 -6.74
N LEU A 83 -5.07 -0.60 -5.51
CA LEU A 83 -6.42 -0.50 -4.98
C LEU A 83 -6.73 0.96 -4.67
N LYS A 84 -7.93 1.39 -5.06
CA LYS A 84 -8.45 2.70 -4.68
C LYS A 84 -8.96 2.62 -3.23
N THR A 85 -8.72 3.68 -2.46
CA THR A 85 -9.36 3.90 -1.16
C THR A 85 -10.89 3.99 -1.31
N VAL A 86 -11.64 3.90 -0.22
CA VAL A 86 -13.09 4.09 -0.23
C VAL A 86 -13.50 5.47 -0.76
N ALA A 87 -12.60 6.46 -0.67
CA ALA A 87 -12.76 7.80 -1.22
C ALA A 87 -12.28 7.94 -2.69
N GLY A 88 -11.91 6.83 -3.35
CA GLY A 88 -11.48 6.81 -4.75
C GLY A 88 -10.03 7.26 -5.00
N ARG A 89 -9.24 7.53 -3.95
CA ARG A 89 -7.83 7.93 -4.08
C ARG A 89 -6.91 6.73 -4.31
N LEU A 90 -5.81 6.92 -5.04
CA LEU A 90 -4.82 5.87 -5.37
C LEU A 90 -3.85 5.54 -4.22
N TRP A 91 -3.91 6.27 -3.10
CA TRP A 91 -3.13 6.05 -1.89
C TRP A 91 -3.84 6.60 -0.65
N ALA A 92 -3.35 6.20 0.51
CA ALA A 92 -3.72 6.75 1.81
C ALA A 92 -2.49 7.37 2.52
N ARG A 93 -2.72 8.01 3.67
CA ARG A 93 -1.67 8.59 4.51
C ARG A 93 -1.67 7.93 5.88
N LEU A 94 -0.48 7.60 6.37
CA LEU A 94 -0.25 7.15 7.74
C LEU A 94 1.00 7.83 8.27
N ASP A 95 0.84 8.81 9.15
CA ASP A 95 1.94 9.60 9.69
C ASP A 95 2.83 10.17 8.57
N ALA A 96 4.13 9.86 8.57
CA ALA A 96 5.08 10.28 7.54
C ALA A 96 4.97 9.48 6.23
N TYR A 97 4.19 8.39 6.19
CA TYR A 97 4.15 7.45 5.08
C TYR A 97 2.98 7.69 4.12
N THR A 98 3.27 7.58 2.82
CA THR A 98 2.27 7.35 1.77
C THR A 98 2.06 5.85 1.65
N CYS A 99 0.81 5.40 1.83
CA CYS A 99 0.44 4.00 1.84
C CYS A 99 -0.26 3.63 0.53
N ILE A 100 0.34 2.71 -0.22
CA ILE A 100 -0.17 2.25 -1.52
C ILE A 100 -0.46 0.76 -1.41
N LEU A 101 -1.70 0.38 -1.67
CA LEU A 101 -2.16 -1.01 -1.59
C LEU A 101 -2.30 -1.58 -3.01
N TYR A 102 -1.85 -2.81 -3.20
CA TYR A 102 -1.96 -3.59 -4.43
C TYR A 102 -2.64 -4.93 -4.14
#